data_AF-A0A1C5X849-F1
#
_entry.id   AF-A0A1C5X849-F1
#
_cell.length_a   1.000
_cell.length_b   1.000
_cell.length_c   1.000
_cell.angle_alpha   90.00
_cell.angle_beta   90.00
_cell.angle_gamma   90.00
#
_symmetry.space_group_name_H-M   'P 1'
#
loop_
_entity.id
_entity.type
_entity.pdbx_description
1 polymer ?
#
loop_
_entity_poly.entity_id
_entity_poly.type
_entity_poly.pdbx_seq_one_letter_code
_entity_poly.pdbx_strand_id
1 'polypeptide(L)'
;MISISMVVCMLVVLLAFKEHSLQVKYQTNENRKAQLEEEITTEEARTKDIEDMQEYMQSDEYAEKIAKEKIGLVKDNEIIFKENK
;
A
#
# COMPACT_ATOMS: atom_id res chain seq x y z
N MET A 1 33.73 -51.36 4.14
CA MET A 1 33.54 -50.40 3.03
C MET A 1 32.07 -50.21 2.69
N ILE A 2 31.29 -51.27 2.47
CA ILE A 2 29.84 -51.19 2.12
C ILE A 2 28.99 -50.48 3.19
N SER A 3 29.21 -50.76 4.48
CA SER A 3 28.48 -50.12 5.59
C SER A 3 28.70 -48.61 5.67
N ILE A 4 29.94 -48.16 5.45
CA ILE A 4 30.30 -46.73 5.43
C ILE A 4 29.63 -46.05 4.22
N SER A 5 29.68 -46.68 3.05
CA SER A 5 29.02 -46.17 1.84
C SER A 5 27.51 -46.01 2.03
N MET A 6 26.85 -46.93 2.74
CA MET A 6 25.41 -46.85 2.99
C MET A 6 25.03 -45.66 3.89
N VAL A 7 25.82 -45.39 4.92
CA VAL A 7 25.61 -44.23 5.81
C VAL A 7 25.83 -42.92 5.06
N VAL A 8 26.88 -42.84 4.23
CA VAL A 8 27.14 -41.66 3.39
C VAL A 8 26.00 -41.42 2.39
N CYS A 9 25.50 -42.47 1.73
CA CYS A 9 24.35 -42.35 0.83
C CYS A 9 23.08 -41.84 1.55
N MET A 10 22.78 -42.33 2.76
CA MET A 10 21.65 -41.81 3.55
C MET A 10 21.82 -40.33 3.89
N LEU A 11 23.02 -39.91 4.29
CA LEU A 11 23.29 -38.50 4.60
C LEU A 11 23.11 -37.60 3.38
N VAL A 12 23.57 -38.03 2.20
CA VAL A 12 23.40 -37.28 0.94
C VAL A 12 21.92 -37.12 0.59
N VAL A 13 21.13 -38.19 0.72
CA VAL A 13 19.68 -38.15 0.46
C VAL A 13 18.98 -37.18 1.42
N LEU A 14 19.31 -37.22 2.71
CA LEU A 14 18.73 -36.30 3.71
C LEU A 14 19.11 -34.83 3.44
N LEU A 15 20.33 -34.56 2.99
CA LEU A 15 20.77 -33.21 2.64
C LEU A 15 20.04 -32.69 1.40
N ALA A 16 19.86 -33.52 0.37
CA ALA A 16 19.12 -33.16 -0.84
C ALA A 16 17.65 -32.81 -0.54
N PHE A 17 16.98 -33.53 0.36
CA PHE A 17 15.62 -33.17 0.79
C PHE A 17 15.55 -31.85 1.57
N LYS A 18 16.55 -31.57 2.41
CA LYS A 18 16.61 -30.31 3.16
C LYS A 18 16.82 -29.11 2.25
N GLU A 19 17.64 -29.25 1.21
CA GLU A 19 17.91 -28.20 0.22
C GLU A 19 16.63 -27.75 -0.48
N HIS A 20 15.80 -28.69 -0.94
CA HIS A 20 14.50 -28.38 -1.55
C HIS A 20 13.56 -27.65 -0.57
N SER A 21 13.51 -28.09 0.70
CA SER A 21 12.68 -27.44 1.72
C SER A 21 13.15 -26.02 2.06
N LEU A 22 14.46 -25.79 2.00
CA LEU A 22 15.06 -24.50 2.33
C LEU A 22 14.83 -23.49 1.20
N GLN A 23 14.95 -23.94 -0.05
CA GLN A 23 14.68 -23.12 -1.23
C GLN A 23 13.20 -22.68 -1.29
N VAL A 24 12.26 -23.57 -0.97
CA VAL A 24 10.84 -23.22 -0.88
C VAL A 24 10.58 -22.19 0.21
N LYS A 25 11.20 -22.35 1.40
CA LYS A 25 11.08 -21.36 2.48
C LYS A 25 11.67 -20.01 2.10
N TYR A 26 12.80 -20.01 1.40
CA TYR A 26 13.44 -18.79 0.90
C TYR A 26 12.52 -18.06 -0.09
N GLN A 27 11.99 -18.76 -1.10
CA GLN A 27 11.07 -18.18 -2.08
C GLN A 27 9.80 -17.63 -1.43
N THR A 28 9.20 -18.37 -0.48
CA THR A 28 8.02 -17.90 0.26
C THR A 28 8.33 -16.65 1.08
N ASN A 29 9.53 -16.56 1.68
CA ASN A 29 9.93 -15.40 2.45
C ASN A 29 10.16 -14.17 1.55
N GLU A 30 10.83 -14.34 0.42
CA GLU A 30 11.04 -13.26 -0.56
C GLU A 30 9.71 -12.77 -1.14
N ASN A 31 8.79 -13.67 -1.50
CA ASN A 31 7.46 -13.28 -1.96
C ASN A 31 6.69 -12.49 -0.89
N ARG A 32 6.74 -12.95 0.36
CA ARG A 32 6.09 -12.27 1.48
C ARG A 32 6.73 -10.90 1.75
N LYS A 33 8.05 -10.78 1.58
CA LYS A 33 8.75 -9.50 1.70
C LYS A 33 8.32 -8.53 0.61
N ALA A 34 8.26 -8.98 -0.65
CA ALA A 34 7.79 -8.15 -1.75
C ALA A 34 6.34 -7.69 -1.56
N GLN A 35 5.46 -8.59 -1.10
CA GLN A 35 4.06 -8.23 -0.78
C GLN A 35 3.97 -7.20 0.34
N LEU A 36 4.74 -7.37 1.42
CA LEU A 36 4.74 -6.41 2.52
C LEU A 36 5.30 -5.05 2.09
N GLU A 37 6.30 -5.02 1.21
CA GLU A 37 6.87 -3.79 0.67
C GLU A 37 5.86 -3.06 -0.23
N GLU A 38 5.11 -3.79 -1.06
CA GLU A 38 3.99 -3.25 -1.85
C GLU A 38 2.88 -2.68 -0.96
N GLU A 39 2.49 -3.39 0.10
CA GLU A 39 1.51 -2.91 1.09
C GLU A 39 1.98 -1.62 1.77
N ILE A 40 3.25 -1.55 2.19
CA ILE A 40 3.83 -0.35 2.81
C ILE A 40 3.75 0.83 1.85
N THR A 41 4.22 0.68 0.61
CA THR A 41 4.22 1.79 -0.37
C THR A 41 2.80 2.28 -0.68
N THR A 42 1.82 1.36 -0.71
CA THR A 42 0.42 1.69 -0.91
C THR A 42 -0.14 2.49 0.26
N GLU A 43 0.12 2.05 1.49
CA GLU A 43 -0.36 2.74 2.70
C GLU A 43 0.36 4.09 2.92
N GLU A 44 1.63 4.21 2.55
CA GLU A 44 2.34 5.50 2.54
C GLU A 44 1.71 6.47 1.53
N ALA A 45 1.41 6.01 0.32
CA ALA A 45 0.73 6.83 -0.69
C ALA A 45 -0.67 7.27 -0.23
N ARG A 46 -1.43 6.37 0.39
CA ARG A 46 -2.75 6.69 0.97
C ARG A 46 -2.64 7.70 2.12
N THR A 47 -1.62 7.57 2.96
CA THR A 47 -1.39 8.51 4.06
C THR A 47 -1.14 9.91 3.52
N LYS A 48 -0.29 10.02 2.48
CA LYS A 48 -0.02 11.30 1.82
C LYS A 48 -1.27 11.93 1.19
N ASP A 49 -2.08 11.14 0.49
CA ASP A 49 -3.34 11.61 -0.10
C ASP A 49 -4.31 12.15 0.96
N ILE A 50 -4.37 11.49 2.12
CA ILE A 50 -5.17 11.94 3.27
C ILE A 50 -4.63 13.25 3.85
N GLU A 51 -3.30 13.39 3.97
CA GLU A 51 -2.66 14.64 4.43
C GLU A 51 -2.96 15.80 3.48
N ASP A 52 -2.81 15.60 2.17
CA ASP A 52 -3.10 16.59 1.14
C ASP A 52 -4.59 16.99 1.18
N MET A 53 -5.50 16.02 1.35
CA MET A 53 -6.93 16.28 1.50
C MET A 53 -7.25 17.04 2.78
N GLN A 54 -6.58 16.73 3.89
CA GLN A 54 -6.76 17.43 5.16
C GLN A 54 -6.32 18.89 5.04
N GLU A 55 -5.18 19.15 4.39
CA GLU A 55 -4.69 20.51 4.13
C GLU A 55 -5.67 21.28 3.25
N TYR A 56 -6.17 20.66 2.17
CA TYR A 56 -7.20 21.26 1.33
C TYR A 56 -8.48 21.60 2.12
N MET A 57 -8.94 20.72 3.00
CA MET A 57 -10.13 20.97 3.83
C MET A 57 -9.92 22.08 4.86
N GLN A 58 -8.68 22.33 5.29
CA GLN A 58 -8.33 23.45 6.18
C GLN A 58 -8.14 24.77 5.42
N SER A 59 -8.05 24.73 4.09
CA SER A 59 -7.87 25.93 3.28
C SER A 59 -9.12 26.82 3.28
N ASP A 60 -8.89 28.14 3.13
CA ASP A 60 -9.95 29.13 2.96
C ASP A 60 -10.80 28.86 1.71
N GLU A 61 -10.24 28.19 0.69
CA GLU A 61 -10.95 27.80 -0.53
C GLU A 61 -12.06 26.79 -0.24
N TYR A 62 -11.78 25.80 0.62
CA TYR A 62 -12.81 24.84 1.05
C TYR A 62 -13.87 25.52 1.90
N ALA A 63 -13.47 26.40 2.83
CA ALA A 63 -14.41 27.17 3.65
C ALA A 63 -15.33 28.06 2.80
N GLU A 64 -14.78 28.72 1.78
CA GLU A 64 -15.53 29.54 0.82
C GLU A 64 -16.50 28.69 0.00
N LYS A 65 -16.05 27.55 -0.51
CA LYS A 65 -16.91 26.62 -1.27
C LYS A 65 -18.10 26.15 -0.41
N ILE A 66 -17.84 25.77 0.84
CA ILE A 66 -18.90 25.34 1.77
C ILE A 66 -19.83 26.49 2.13
N ALA A 67 -19.32 27.71 2.33
CA ALA A 67 -20.15 28.87 2.61
C ALA A 67 -21.04 29.24 1.41
N LYS A 68 -20.50 29.18 0.19
CA LYS A 68 -21.27 29.37 -1.04
C LYS A 68 -22.37 28.32 -1.19
N GLU A 69 -22.08 27.05 -0.90
CA GLU A 69 -23.04 25.95 -1.02
C GLU A 69 -24.11 25.97 0.08
N LYS A 70 -23.73 26.21 1.34
CA LYS A 70 -24.65 26.12 2.48
C LYS A 70 -25.49 27.37 2.71
N ILE A 71 -24.88 28.54 2.61
CA ILE A 71 -25.54 29.82 2.95
C ILE A 71 -25.66 30.75 1.74
N GLY A 72 -25.27 30.29 0.55
CA GLY A 72 -25.32 31.11 -0.65
C GLY A 72 -24.40 32.31 -0.56
N LEU A 73 -23.26 32.20 0.15
CA LEU A 73 -22.30 33.30 0.27
C LEU A 73 -21.77 33.66 -1.12
N VAL A 74 -22.04 34.89 -1.56
CA VAL A 74 -21.64 35.44 -2.85
C VAL A 74 -20.59 36.52 -2.60
N LYS A 75 -19.49 36.52 -3.36
CA LYS A 75 -18.52 37.62 -3.29
C LYS A 75 -19.09 38.88 -3.93
N ASP A 76 -18.68 40.06 -3.45
CA ASP A 76 -19.17 41.37 -3.90
C ASP A 76 -19.05 41.61 -5.43
N ASN A 77 -18.18 40.85 -6.11
CA ASN A 77 -17.95 40.94 -7.55
C ASN A 77 -18.49 39.73 -8.35
N GLU A 78 -19.32 38.85 -7.78
CA GLU A 78 -19.90 37.69 -8.49
C GLU A 78 -21.28 37.99 -9.11
N ILE A 79 -21.44 37.77 -10.42
CA ILE A 79 -22.73 37.93 -11.12
C ILE A 79 -23.47 36.60 -11.09
N ILE A 80 -24.60 36.53 -10.37
CA ILE A 80 -25.47 35.34 -10.34
C ILE A 80 -26.52 35.43 -11.44
N PHE A 81 -26.50 34.48 -12.38
CA PHE A 81 -27.61 34.23 -13.28
C PHE A 81 -28.64 33.30 -12.60
N LYS A 82 -29.82 33.83 -12.30
CA LYS A 82 -31.00 33.01 -11.96
C LYS A 82 -31.90 32.91 -13.19
N GLU A 83 -32.21 31.69 -13.60
CA GLU A 83 -33.18 31.44 -14.68
C GLU A 83 -34.57 31.80 -14.14
N ASN A 84 -35.21 32.82 -14.72
CA ASN A 84 -36.58 33.17 -14.40
C ASN A 84 -37.51 32.07 -14.93
N LYS A 85 -38.37 31.54 -14.08
CA LYS A 85 -39.46 30.65 -14.46
C LYS A 85 -40.78 31.40 -14.45
#